data_AF-A0A4C1ZKP9-F1
#
_entry.id   AF-A0A4C1ZKP9-F1
#
_cell.length_a   1.000
_cell.length_b   1.000
_cell.length_c   1.000
_cell.angle_alpha   90.00
_cell.angle_beta   90.00
_cell.angle_gamma   90.00
#
_symmetry.space_group_name_H-M   'P 1'
#
loop_
_entity.id
_entity.type
_entity.pdbx_description
1 polymer ?
#
loop_
_entity_poly.entity_id
_entity_poly.type
_entity_poly.pdbx_seq_one_letter_code
_entity_poly.pdbx_strand_id
1 'polypeptide(L)'
;MGPPDGGRPNPTRKITDWKECRPRLKIDTPPLNSIPDNIRTTDEIDSAIGALTNHIRTVEKCEREVPASSDRRKFPPDILELIRAKNKALRRASAYPTPEYRSRAWALQREVKARVQEFRNECWSDLMEEIRPSHKAFWSVTKALKSEGYTPIPPLKRLDGSTALDDAEVAECLADSIETQCSHVSPPHDPAHISRIEEEVLQKPPSNRKTI
;
A
#
# COMPACT_ATOMS: atom_id res chain seq x y z
N MET A 1 -26.41 46.75 14.26
CA MET A 1 -25.35 46.39 13.31
C MET A 1 -24.90 44.97 13.61
N GLY A 2 -25.31 43.98 12.82
CA GLY A 2 -24.90 42.58 13.00
C GLY A 2 -23.46 42.34 12.52
N PRO A 3 -22.80 41.25 12.92
CA PRO A 3 -21.45 40.91 12.45
C PRO A 3 -21.50 40.61 10.94
N PRO A 4 -20.47 41.00 10.17
CA PRO A 4 -20.41 40.69 8.75
C PRO A 4 -20.34 39.17 8.57
N ASP A 5 -21.15 38.69 7.62
CA ASP A 5 -21.32 37.30 7.26
C ASP A 5 -19.95 36.66 7.01
N GLY A 6 -19.61 35.68 7.85
CA GLY A 6 -18.32 34.99 7.78
C GLY A 6 -18.28 34.16 6.51
N GLY A 7 -17.59 34.70 5.49
CA GLY A 7 -17.41 34.04 4.19
C GLY A 7 -17.07 32.57 4.36
N ARG A 8 -17.91 31.69 3.80
CA ARG A 8 -17.68 30.24 3.83
C ARG A 8 -16.28 29.95 3.29
N PRO A 9 -15.47 29.11 3.96
CA PRO A 9 -14.19 28.69 3.42
C PRO A 9 -14.42 27.94 2.11
N ASN A 10 -13.66 28.29 1.06
CA ASN A 10 -13.71 27.61 -0.23
C ASN A 10 -13.54 26.09 -0.01
N PRO A 11 -14.51 25.26 -0.47
CA PRO A 11 -14.51 23.82 -0.20
C PRO A 11 -13.44 23.08 -1.01
N THR A 12 -12.82 23.75 -1.99
CA THR A 12 -11.80 23.20 -2.87
C THR A 12 -10.51 24.01 -2.78
N ARG A 13 -9.38 23.31 -2.82
CA ARG A 13 -8.04 23.86 -2.95
C ARG A 13 -7.44 23.34 -4.23
N LYS A 14 -6.79 24.22 -4.98
CA LYS A 14 -6.05 23.85 -6.18
C LYS A 14 -4.73 23.19 -5.79
N ILE A 15 -4.47 22.03 -6.37
CA ILE A 15 -3.20 21.31 -6.24
C ILE A 15 -2.73 20.96 -7.64
N THR A 16 -1.43 21.00 -7.87
CA THR A 16 -0.81 20.57 -9.11
C THR A 16 -1.17 19.11 -9.43
N ASP A 17 -1.76 18.87 -10.60
CA ASP A 17 -2.05 17.50 -11.05
C ASP A 17 -0.81 16.88 -11.66
N TRP A 18 -0.01 16.22 -10.82
CA TRP A 18 1.21 15.56 -11.26
C TRP A 18 0.99 14.49 -12.34
N LYS A 19 -0.22 13.93 -12.50
CA LYS A 19 -0.48 12.97 -13.59
C LYS A 19 -0.61 13.67 -14.93
N GLU A 20 -1.17 14.87 -14.96
CA GLU A 20 -1.20 15.71 -16.18
C GLU A 20 0.13 16.43 -16.42
N CYS A 21 0.82 16.88 -15.36
CA CYS A 21 2.11 17.57 -15.50
C CYS A 21 3.21 16.65 -16.05
N ARG A 22 3.28 15.40 -15.58
CA ARG A 22 4.35 14.45 -15.93
C ARG A 22 4.54 14.23 -17.44
N PRO A 23 3.50 13.93 -18.23
CA PRO A 23 3.65 13.78 -19.68
C PRO A 23 3.99 15.11 -20.37
N ARG A 24 3.52 16.24 -19.86
CA ARG A 24 3.80 17.58 -20.43
C ARG A 24 5.20 18.10 -20.11
N LEU A 25 5.81 17.64 -19.02
CA LEU A 25 7.21 17.95 -18.66
C LEU A 25 8.22 17.06 -19.41
N LYS A 26 7.75 16.02 -20.11
CA LYS A 26 8.63 15.10 -20.82
C LYS A 26 9.20 15.80 -22.07
N ILE A 27 10.49 15.60 -22.30
CA ILE A 27 11.30 16.35 -23.27
C ILE A 27 10.82 16.17 -24.73
N ASP A 28 10.04 15.12 -25.02
CA ASP A 28 9.45 14.86 -26.35
C ASP A 28 8.31 15.82 -26.74
N THR A 29 8.14 16.96 -26.05
CA THR A 29 7.08 17.91 -26.33
C THR A 29 7.48 18.86 -27.47
N PRO A 30 6.62 19.10 -28.48
CA PRO A 30 6.95 19.89 -29.68
C PRO A 30 7.62 21.28 -29.50
N PRO A 31 7.32 22.10 -28.46
CA PRO A 31 7.89 23.44 -28.36
C PRO A 31 9.35 23.48 -27.90
N LEU A 32 9.88 22.43 -27.26
CA LEU A 32 11.29 22.38 -26.83
C LEU A 32 12.22 21.80 -27.92
N ASN A 33 11.68 21.01 -28.84
CA ASN A 33 12.41 20.47 -30.00
C ASN A 33 12.73 21.53 -31.06
N SER A 34 12.19 22.74 -30.93
CA SER A 34 12.43 23.87 -31.83
C SER A 34 13.60 24.77 -31.39
N ILE A 35 14.25 24.45 -30.27
CA ILE A 35 15.39 25.22 -29.75
C ILE A 35 16.66 24.66 -30.39
N PRO A 36 17.42 25.45 -31.18
CA PRO A 36 18.67 24.99 -31.78
C PRO A 36 19.74 24.73 -30.71
N ASP A 37 20.51 23.65 -30.88
CA ASP A 37 21.58 23.25 -29.94
C ASP A 37 22.73 24.28 -29.83
N ASN A 38 22.81 25.22 -30.76
CA ASN A 38 23.88 26.22 -30.83
C ASN A 38 23.28 27.62 -30.91
N ILE A 39 23.06 28.23 -29.74
CA ILE A 39 22.53 29.59 -29.59
C ILE A 39 23.70 30.57 -29.74
N ARG A 40 23.71 31.36 -30.82
CA ARG A 40 24.79 32.31 -31.13
C ARG A 40 24.33 33.75 -31.20
N THR A 41 23.04 33.98 -31.44
CA THR A 41 22.47 35.32 -31.61
C THR A 41 21.54 35.68 -30.47
N THR A 42 21.40 36.98 -30.19
CA THR A 42 20.50 37.48 -29.14
C THR A 42 19.04 37.17 -29.43
N ASP A 43 18.63 37.20 -30.69
CA ASP A 43 17.27 36.86 -31.12
C ASP A 43 16.93 35.38 -30.84
N GLU A 44 17.91 34.48 -30.96
CA GLU A 44 17.77 33.06 -30.60
C GLU A 44 17.65 32.88 -29.08
N ILE A 45 18.38 33.68 -28.28
CA ILE A 45 18.26 33.70 -26.81
C ILE A 45 16.84 34.10 -26.42
N ASP A 46 16.34 35.21 -26.98
CA ASP A 46 15.00 35.71 -26.67
C ASP A 46 13.91 34.73 -27.13
N SER A 47 14.11 34.07 -28.27
CA SER A 47 13.21 33.02 -28.77
C SER A 47 13.18 31.78 -27.87
N ALA A 48 14.35 31.34 -27.37
CA ALA A 48 14.45 30.22 -26.45
C ALA A 48 13.83 30.53 -25.07
N ILE A 49 14.04 31.75 -24.56
CA ILE A 49 13.39 32.24 -23.33
C ILE A 49 11.88 32.27 -23.52
N GLY A 50 11.39 32.74 -24.67
CA GLY A 50 9.97 32.73 -25.02
C GLY A 50 9.37 31.33 -25.03
N ALA A 51 10.06 30.37 -25.67
CA ALA A 51 9.63 28.98 -25.74
C ALA A 51 9.57 28.32 -24.35
N LEU A 52 10.61 28.50 -23.53
CA LEU A 52 10.65 28.00 -22.15
C LEU A 52 9.55 28.62 -21.27
N THR A 53 9.35 29.94 -21.38
CA THR A 53 8.32 30.65 -20.62
C THR A 53 6.93 30.16 -20.97
N ASN A 54 6.65 29.95 -22.26
CA ASN A 54 5.38 29.40 -22.72
C ASN A 54 5.18 27.95 -22.25
N HIS A 55 6.23 27.14 -22.26
CA HIS A 55 6.18 25.77 -21.74
C HIS A 55 5.85 25.74 -20.24
N ILE A 56 6.55 26.55 -19.43
CA ILE A 56 6.30 26.67 -17.98
C ILE A 56 4.86 27.13 -17.71
N ARG A 57 4.37 28.15 -18.41
CA ARG A 57 2.97 28.62 -18.28
C ARG A 57 1.95 27.53 -18.64
N THR A 58 2.30 26.60 -19.52
CA THR A 58 1.40 25.51 -19.92
C THR A 58 1.38 24.39 -18.89
N VAL A 59 2.50 24.13 -18.23
CA VAL A 59 2.62 23.19 -17.10
C VAL A 59 2.00 23.75 -15.83
N GLU A 60 2.14 25.05 -15.58
CA GLU A 60 1.52 25.74 -14.44
C GLU A 60 -0.01 25.64 -14.45
N LYS A 61 -0.61 25.57 -15.64
CA LYS A 61 -2.06 25.36 -15.81
C LYS A 61 -2.55 23.94 -15.50
N CYS A 62 -1.67 22.99 -15.20
CA CYS A 62 -2.04 21.65 -14.75
C CYS A 62 -2.46 21.68 -13.28
N GLU A 63 -3.60 22.29 -13.02
CA GLU A 63 -4.22 22.32 -11.70
C GLU A 63 -5.41 21.38 -11.66
N ARG A 64 -5.57 20.69 -10.53
CA ARG A 64 -6.80 19.99 -10.20
C ARG A 64 -7.36 20.55 -8.91
N GLU A 65 -8.68 20.68 -8.89
CA GLU A 65 -9.41 20.98 -7.67
C GLU A 65 -9.50 19.72 -6.80
N VAL A 66 -8.97 19.84 -5.59
CA VAL A 66 -9.06 18.82 -4.55
C VAL A 66 -9.89 19.41 -3.42
N PRO A 67 -10.79 18.64 -2.78
CA PRO A 67 -11.47 19.13 -1.58
C PRO A 67 -10.44 19.65 -0.57
N ALA A 68 -10.63 20.86 -0.05
CA ALA A 68 -9.68 21.58 0.81
C ALA A 68 -9.34 20.82 2.11
N SER A 69 -10.16 19.81 2.43
CA SER A 69 -9.81 18.71 3.31
C SER A 69 -10.66 17.53 2.89
N SER A 70 -10.07 16.34 2.67
CA SER A 70 -10.86 15.14 2.95
C SER A 70 -11.25 15.24 4.41
N ASP A 71 -12.52 15.08 4.73
CA ASP A 71 -12.97 15.09 6.10
C ASP A 71 -12.31 13.88 6.76
N ARG A 72 -11.16 14.12 7.41
CA ARG A 72 -10.44 13.12 8.21
C ARG A 72 -11.42 12.78 9.32
N ARG A 73 -12.26 11.76 9.10
CA ARG A 73 -13.36 11.27 9.97
C ARG A 73 -13.38 12.05 11.27
N LYS A 74 -14.05 13.20 11.25
CA LYS A 74 -14.13 14.03 12.44
C LYS A 74 -14.77 13.17 13.50
N PHE A 75 -14.21 13.18 14.71
CA PHE A 75 -14.86 12.52 15.84
C PHE A 75 -16.29 13.03 15.92
N PRO A 76 -17.26 12.15 16.24
CA PRO A 76 -18.64 12.57 16.41
C PRO A 76 -18.74 13.68 17.48
N PRO A 77 -19.79 14.54 17.40
CA PRO A 77 -19.90 15.74 18.22
C PRO A 77 -19.81 15.47 19.73
N ASP A 78 -20.32 14.33 20.20
CA ASP A 78 -20.28 13.90 21.59
C ASP A 78 -18.85 13.70 22.11
N ILE A 79 -17.98 13.05 21.33
CA ILE A 79 -16.55 12.87 21.67
C ILE A 79 -15.84 14.22 21.68
N LEU A 80 -16.18 15.12 20.76
CA LEU A 80 -15.59 16.47 20.72
C LEU A 80 -15.99 17.30 21.94
N GLU A 81 -17.25 17.21 22.38
CA GLU A 81 -17.71 17.83 23.63
C GLU A 81 -16.99 17.27 24.84
N LEU A 82 -16.80 15.95 24.89
CA LEU A 82 -16.06 15.29 25.97
C LEU A 82 -14.58 15.73 26.02
N ILE A 83 -13.93 15.88 24.86
CA ILE A 83 -12.56 16.44 24.77
C ILE A 83 -12.52 17.88 25.29
N ARG A 84 -13.51 18.71 24.96
CA ARG A 84 -13.61 20.08 25.48
C ARG A 84 -13.79 20.09 27.01
N ALA A 85 -14.65 19.22 27.54
CA ALA A 85 -14.87 19.08 28.98
C ALA A 85 -13.59 18.63 29.70
N LYS A 86 -12.90 17.62 29.18
CA LYS A 86 -11.58 17.17 29.67
C LYS A 86 -10.57 18.31 29.70
N ASN A 87 -10.47 19.08 28.61
CA ASN A 87 -9.51 20.19 28.52
C ASN A 87 -9.86 21.34 29.50
N LYS A 88 -11.15 21.58 29.79
CA LYS A 88 -11.59 22.51 30.84
C LYS A 88 -11.19 22.01 32.23
N ALA A 89 -11.37 20.72 32.50
CA ALA A 89 -10.98 20.10 33.76
C ALA A 89 -9.45 20.12 33.97
N LEU A 90 -8.67 19.81 32.93
CA LEU A 90 -7.21 19.89 32.97
C LEU A 90 -6.72 21.31 33.29
N ARG A 91 -7.28 22.34 32.64
CA ARG A 91 -6.96 23.73 32.94
C ARG A 91 -7.31 24.13 34.38
N ARG A 92 -8.41 23.58 34.93
CA ARG A 92 -8.81 23.83 36.32
C ARG A 92 -7.86 23.14 37.30
N ALA A 93 -7.48 21.90 37.03
CA ALA A 93 -6.54 21.13 37.85
C ALA A 93 -5.12 21.71 37.82
N SER A 94 -4.70 22.33 36.71
CA SER A 94 -3.42 23.03 36.65
C SER A 94 -3.44 24.36 37.43
N ALA A 95 -4.54 25.11 37.36
CA ALA A 95 -4.68 26.37 38.08
C ALA A 95 -4.85 26.16 39.59
N TYR A 96 -5.54 25.11 40.00
CA TYR A 96 -5.80 24.76 41.40
C TYR A 96 -5.51 23.27 41.60
N PRO A 97 -4.28 22.90 41.98
CA PRO A 97 -3.85 21.50 42.09
C PRO A 97 -4.43 20.74 43.30
N THR A 98 -5.77 20.65 43.40
CA THR A 98 -6.45 19.86 44.44
C THR A 98 -6.65 18.40 44.01
N PRO A 99 -6.80 17.47 44.96
CA PRO A 99 -7.10 16.07 44.66
C PRO A 99 -8.41 15.90 43.87
N GLU A 100 -9.48 16.65 44.16
CA GLU A 100 -10.75 16.46 43.44
C GLU A 100 -10.66 16.87 41.98
N TYR A 101 -9.99 17.99 41.67
CA TYR A 101 -9.83 18.45 40.29
C TYR A 101 -8.96 17.49 39.48
N ARG A 102 -7.90 16.94 40.09
CA ARG A 102 -7.08 15.89 39.46
C ARG A 102 -7.92 14.66 39.16
N SER A 103 -8.66 14.14 40.14
CA SER A 103 -9.53 12.97 39.95
C SER A 103 -10.55 13.17 38.83
N ARG A 104 -11.19 14.34 38.75
CA ARG A 104 -12.12 14.68 37.66
C ARG A 104 -11.44 14.72 36.29
N ALA A 105 -10.24 15.29 36.20
CA ALA A 105 -9.49 15.33 34.95
C ALA A 105 -9.08 13.92 34.49
N TRP A 106 -8.62 13.07 35.41
CA TRP A 106 -8.29 11.66 35.14
C TRP A 106 -9.52 10.85 34.70
N ALA A 107 -10.67 11.04 35.35
CA ALA A 107 -11.92 10.38 34.97
C ALA A 107 -12.31 10.73 33.52
N LEU A 108 -12.35 12.03 33.18
CA LEU A 108 -12.65 12.49 31.82
C LEU A 108 -11.61 12.02 30.80
N GLN A 109 -10.33 11.93 31.19
CA GLN A 109 -9.30 11.39 30.30
C GLN A 109 -9.52 9.91 29.98
N ARG A 110 -9.90 9.10 30.98
CA ARG A 110 -10.25 7.69 30.77
C ARG A 110 -11.48 7.56 29.89
N GLU A 111 -12.49 8.38 30.13
CA GLU A 111 -13.73 8.38 29.35
C GLU A 111 -13.50 8.74 27.88
N VAL A 112 -12.72 9.80 27.61
CA VAL A 112 -12.31 10.15 26.24
C VAL A 112 -11.58 8.99 25.58
N LYS A 113 -10.66 8.34 26.30
CA LYS A 113 -9.91 7.20 25.75
C LYS A 113 -10.84 6.03 25.43
N ALA A 114 -11.82 5.74 26.29
CA ALA A 114 -12.82 4.70 26.07
C ALA A 114 -13.68 4.99 24.85
N ARG A 115 -14.32 6.17 24.78
CA ARG A 115 -15.20 6.56 23.66
C ARG A 115 -14.47 6.62 22.33
N VAL A 116 -13.24 7.13 22.31
CA VAL A 116 -12.41 7.12 21.08
C VAL A 116 -12.09 5.69 20.66
N GLN A 117 -11.84 4.79 21.61
CA GLN A 117 -11.58 3.38 21.28
C GLN A 117 -12.84 2.68 20.75
N GLU A 118 -13.99 2.89 21.38
CA GLU A 118 -15.29 2.39 20.91
C GLU A 118 -15.59 2.86 19.49
N PHE A 119 -15.51 4.17 19.24
CA PHE A 119 -15.70 4.74 17.89
C PHE A 119 -14.75 4.15 16.85
N ARG A 120 -13.48 3.92 17.22
CA ARG A 120 -12.52 3.25 16.34
C ARG A 120 -12.92 1.80 16.09
N ASN A 121 -13.37 1.08 17.10
CA ASN A 121 -13.80 -0.31 16.97
C ASN A 121 -15.05 -0.42 16.08
N GLU A 122 -16.03 0.46 16.24
CA GLU A 122 -17.20 0.57 15.35
C GLU A 122 -16.76 0.83 13.91
N CYS A 123 -15.91 1.85 13.68
CA CYS A 123 -15.33 2.13 12.37
C CYS A 123 -14.57 0.95 11.76
N TRP A 124 -13.94 0.11 12.59
CA TRP A 124 -13.28 -1.12 12.15
C TRP A 124 -14.29 -2.22 11.85
N SER A 125 -15.37 -2.35 12.64
CA SER A 125 -16.46 -3.30 12.40
C SER A 125 -17.14 -3.02 11.05
N ASP A 126 -17.54 -1.76 10.82
CA ASP A 126 -18.15 -1.34 9.55
C ASP A 126 -17.23 -1.65 8.36
N LEU A 127 -15.94 -1.38 8.51
CA LEU A 127 -14.94 -1.68 7.49
C LEU A 127 -14.84 -3.19 7.21
N MET A 128 -14.92 -4.02 8.26
CA MET A 128 -14.84 -5.48 8.12
C MET A 128 -16.11 -6.04 7.47
N GLU A 129 -17.28 -5.43 7.69
CA GLU A 129 -18.54 -5.81 7.03
C GLU A 129 -18.54 -5.41 5.53
N GLU A 130 -17.96 -4.26 5.19
CA GLU A 130 -17.91 -3.77 3.80
C GLU A 130 -16.82 -4.41 2.94
N ILE A 131 -15.74 -4.91 3.55
CA ILE A 131 -14.60 -5.47 2.81
C ILE A 131 -15.01 -6.79 2.13
N ARG A 132 -15.01 -6.75 0.79
CA ARG A 132 -15.12 -7.94 -0.07
C ARG A 132 -13.75 -8.35 -0.58
N PRO A 133 -13.53 -9.63 -0.95
CA PRO A 133 -12.27 -10.09 -1.54
C PRO A 133 -11.83 -9.33 -2.80
N SER A 134 -12.77 -8.70 -3.52
CA SER A 134 -12.50 -7.86 -4.69
C SER A 134 -12.03 -6.44 -4.35
N HIS A 135 -12.12 -6.00 -3.09
CA HIS A 135 -11.70 -4.67 -2.67
C HIS A 135 -10.17 -4.57 -2.56
N LYS A 136 -9.59 -3.50 -3.10
CA LYS A 136 -8.16 -3.21 -2.99
C LYS A 136 -7.63 -3.14 -1.55
N ALA A 137 -8.49 -2.73 -0.61
CA ALA A 137 -8.16 -2.65 0.81
C ALA A 137 -8.08 -4.02 1.51
N PHE A 138 -8.67 -5.08 0.94
CA PHE A 138 -8.69 -6.43 1.50
C PHE A 138 -7.28 -6.91 1.88
N TRP A 139 -6.36 -6.91 0.91
CA TRP A 139 -4.98 -7.35 1.14
C TRP A 139 -4.22 -6.51 2.17
N SER A 140 -4.55 -5.21 2.27
CA SER A 140 -3.93 -4.32 3.25
C SER A 140 -4.41 -4.65 4.67
N VAL A 141 -5.72 -4.88 4.85
CA VAL A 141 -6.31 -5.27 6.14
C VAL A 141 -5.85 -6.66 6.55
N THR A 142 -5.85 -7.64 5.65
CA THR A 142 -5.35 -8.98 5.94
C THR A 142 -3.88 -8.96 6.34
N LYS A 143 -3.05 -8.13 5.69
CA LYS A 143 -1.63 -8.00 6.05
C LYS A 143 -1.46 -7.39 7.45
N ALA A 144 -2.26 -6.38 7.81
CA ALA A 144 -2.22 -5.79 9.14
C ALA A 144 -2.58 -6.81 10.23
N LEU A 145 -3.65 -7.60 10.01
CA LEU A 145 -4.08 -8.64 10.95
C LEU A 145 -3.01 -9.73 11.13
N LYS A 146 -2.34 -10.16 10.06
CA LYS A 146 -1.28 -11.18 10.14
C LYS A 146 -0.01 -10.69 10.84
N SER A 147 0.18 -9.38 10.98
CA SER A 147 1.35 -8.81 11.67
C SER A 147 1.19 -8.78 13.19
N GLU A 148 -0.04 -8.81 13.70
CA GLU A 148 -0.33 -8.87 15.14
C GLU A 148 -0.17 -10.33 15.60
N GLY A 149 1.00 -10.64 16.18
CA GLY A 149 1.40 -12.00 16.54
C GLY A 149 2.37 -12.65 15.56
N TYR A 150 3.10 -11.88 14.74
CA TYR A 150 4.17 -12.40 13.90
C TYR A 150 5.22 -13.11 14.77
N THR A 151 5.13 -14.43 14.83
CA THR A 151 6.27 -15.27 15.20
C THR A 151 7.27 -15.15 14.06
N PRO A 152 8.51 -14.70 14.33
CA PRO A 152 9.55 -14.72 13.31
C PRO A 152 9.59 -16.11 12.71
N ILE A 153 9.42 -16.20 11.39
CA ILE A 153 9.60 -17.47 10.68
C ILE A 153 10.99 -17.97 11.08
N PRO A 154 11.10 -19.15 11.71
CA PRO A 154 12.38 -19.64 12.17
C PRO A 154 13.33 -19.71 10.99
N PRO A 155 14.62 -19.40 11.20
CA PRO A 155 15.59 -19.42 10.11
C PRO A 155 15.61 -20.78 9.42
N LEU A 156 15.63 -20.77 8.08
CA LEU A 156 15.69 -21.99 7.30
C LEU A 156 17.02 -22.69 7.57
N LYS A 157 16.94 -23.99 7.81
CA LYS A 157 18.11 -24.82 8.10
C LYS A 157 18.43 -25.70 6.91
N ARG A 158 19.67 -25.61 6.46
CA ARG A 158 20.24 -26.53 5.48
C ARG A 158 20.30 -27.95 6.05
N LEU A 159 20.49 -28.94 5.18
CA LEU A 159 20.61 -30.37 5.55
C LEU A 159 21.76 -30.63 6.53
N ASP A 160 22.80 -29.79 6.51
CA ASP A 160 23.94 -29.83 7.43
C ASP A 160 23.65 -29.21 8.82
N GLY A 161 22.45 -28.69 9.04
CA GLY A 161 22.02 -28.03 10.28
C GLY A 161 22.45 -26.57 10.41
N SER A 162 23.18 -26.02 9.42
CA SER A 162 23.51 -24.60 9.36
C SER A 162 22.28 -23.76 9.01
N THR A 163 22.29 -22.50 9.43
CA THR A 163 21.20 -21.55 9.17
C THR A 163 21.50 -20.78 7.90
N ALA A 164 20.56 -20.76 6.95
CA ALA A 164 20.66 -19.91 5.77
C ALA A 164 20.51 -18.43 6.17
N LEU A 165 21.52 -17.62 5.85
CA LEU A 165 21.61 -16.22 6.23
C LEU A 165 21.32 -15.27 5.07
N ASP A 166 21.59 -15.69 3.83
CA ASP A 166 21.32 -14.91 2.63
C ASP A 166 20.23 -15.53 1.73
N ASP A 167 19.70 -14.71 0.80
CA ASP A 167 18.59 -15.10 -0.09
C ASP A 167 18.96 -16.26 -1.03
N ALA A 168 20.24 -16.40 -1.40
CA ALA A 168 20.70 -17.49 -2.26
C ALA A 168 20.76 -18.80 -1.48
N GLU A 169 21.26 -18.77 -0.23
CA GLU A 169 21.29 -19.92 0.66
C GLU A 169 19.88 -20.40 1.03
N VAL A 170 18.93 -19.45 1.18
CA VAL A 170 17.51 -19.76 1.39
C VAL A 170 16.91 -20.47 0.18
N ALA A 171 17.22 -20.00 -1.03
CA ALA A 171 16.75 -20.62 -2.27
C ALA A 171 17.29 -22.04 -2.46
N GLU A 172 18.59 -22.26 -2.19
CA GLU A 172 19.20 -23.59 -2.21
C GLU A 172 18.56 -24.53 -1.18
N CYS A 173 18.38 -24.06 0.06
CA CYS A 173 17.74 -24.86 1.11
C CYS A 173 16.32 -25.30 0.75
N LEU A 174 15.55 -24.44 0.08
CA LEU A 174 14.22 -24.76 -0.42
C LEU A 174 14.28 -25.75 -1.59
N ALA A 175 15.23 -25.57 -2.50
CA ALA A 175 15.45 -26.47 -3.63
C ALA A 175 15.80 -27.89 -3.15
N ASP A 176 16.75 -28.02 -2.22
CA ASP A 176 17.15 -29.31 -1.61
C ASP A 176 15.96 -29.98 -0.90
N SER A 177 15.14 -29.19 -0.19
CA SER A 177 13.97 -29.71 0.52
C SER A 177 12.90 -30.24 -0.46
N ILE A 178 12.65 -29.51 -1.54
CA ILE A 178 11.72 -29.93 -2.61
C ILE A 178 12.27 -31.15 -3.34
N GLU A 179 13.56 -31.16 -3.70
CA GLU A 179 14.22 -32.30 -4.35
C GLU A 179 14.12 -33.55 -3.48
N THR A 180 14.37 -33.43 -2.17
CA THR A 180 14.23 -34.54 -1.23
C THR A 180 12.79 -35.05 -1.17
N GLN A 181 11.79 -34.15 -1.07
CA GLN A 181 10.38 -34.53 -1.03
C GLN A 181 9.85 -35.10 -2.35
N CYS A 182 10.41 -34.67 -3.48
CA CYS A 182 10.03 -35.10 -4.82
C CYS A 182 10.90 -36.23 -5.36
N SER A 183 11.94 -36.64 -4.64
CA SER A 183 12.71 -37.83 -4.96
C SER A 183 11.82 -39.06 -4.83
N HIS A 184 11.58 -39.71 -5.96
CA HIS A 184 10.67 -40.84 -6.07
C HIS A 184 11.11 -41.98 -5.14
N VAL A 185 10.29 -42.27 -4.13
CA VAL A 185 10.14 -43.65 -3.62
C VAL A 185 9.35 -44.40 -4.70
N SER A 186 10.00 -44.69 -5.83
CA SER A 186 9.49 -45.75 -6.70
C SER A 186 9.56 -47.03 -5.88
N PRO A 187 8.44 -47.77 -5.69
CA PRO A 187 8.53 -49.11 -5.15
C PRO A 187 9.54 -49.90 -6.00
N PRO A 188 10.30 -50.84 -5.42
CA PRO A 188 11.14 -51.72 -6.22
C PRO A 188 10.26 -52.30 -7.32
N HIS A 189 10.64 -52.07 -8.59
CA HIS A 189 9.83 -52.48 -9.72
C HIS A 189 9.51 -53.97 -9.58
N ASP A 190 8.22 -54.34 -9.63
CA ASP A 190 7.80 -55.73 -9.60
C ASP A 190 8.42 -56.45 -10.81
N PRO A 191 9.39 -57.37 -10.59
CA PRO A 191 10.09 -58.03 -11.67
C PRO A 191 9.11 -58.79 -12.58
N ALA A 192 8.00 -59.29 -12.03
CA ALA A 192 6.98 -60.01 -12.78
C ALA A 192 6.19 -59.09 -13.73
N HIS A 193 6.04 -57.81 -13.39
CA HIS A 193 5.39 -56.84 -14.27
C HIS A 193 6.30 -56.44 -15.44
N ILE A 194 7.59 -56.25 -15.19
CA ILE A 194 8.59 -55.94 -16.23
C ILE A 194 8.65 -57.09 -17.25
N SER A 195 8.78 -58.35 -16.79
CA SER A 195 8.83 -59.50 -17.69
C SER A 195 7.56 -59.66 -18.54
N ARG A 196 6.38 -59.30 -18.01
CA ARG A 196 5.12 -59.31 -18.80
C ARG A 196 5.11 -58.24 -19.90
N ILE A 197 5.61 -57.04 -19.61
CA ILE A 197 5.70 -55.96 -20.60
C ILE A 197 6.69 -56.35 -21.70
N GLU A 198 7.83 -56.92 -21.35
CA GLU A 198 8.83 -57.37 -22.31
C GLU A 198 8.28 -58.49 -23.21
N GLU A 199 7.56 -59.47 -22.66
CA GLU A 199 6.87 -60.49 -23.46
C GLU A 199 5.80 -59.88 -24.38
N GLU A 200 4.99 -58.92 -23.90
CA GLU A 200 3.94 -58.29 -24.69
C GLU A 200 4.51 -57.44 -25.84
N VAL A 201 5.65 -56.77 -25.61
CA VAL A 201 6.38 -56.02 -26.65
C VAL A 201 6.99 -56.96 -27.69
N LEU A 202 7.48 -58.13 -27.28
CA LEU A 202 8.06 -59.13 -28.19
C LEU A 202 7.00 -59.86 -29.04
N GLN A 203 5.79 -60.04 -28.48
CA GLN A 203 4.67 -60.73 -29.13
C GLN A 203 3.85 -59.83 -30.07
N LYS A 204 4.12 -58.51 -30.11
CA LYS A 204 3.35 -57.57 -30.93
C LYS A 204 3.94 -57.46 -32.35
N PRO A 205 3.26 -57.97 -33.40
CA PRO A 205 3.76 -57.85 -34.77
C PRO A 205 3.70 -56.38 -35.25
N PRO A 206 4.55 -55.99 -36.21
CA PRO A 206 4.67 -54.60 -36.65
C PRO A 206 3.32 -54.09 -37.15
N SER A 207 2.83 -53.02 -36.51
CA SER A 207 1.60 -52.35 -36.91
C SER A 207 1.78 -51.80 -38.32
N ASN A 208 0.99 -52.35 -39.26
CA ASN A 208 0.98 -51.93 -40.66
C ASN A 208 0.77 -50.41 -40.76
N ARG A 209 1.83 -49.70 -41.19
CA ARG A 209 1.72 -48.34 -41.70
C ARG A 209 0.79 -48.39 -42.92
N LYS A 210 -0.41 -47.84 -42.80
CA LYS A 210 -1.28 -47.60 -43.95
C LYS A 210 -0.69 -46.45 -44.77
N THR A 211 -0.21 -46.77 -45.96
CA THR A 211 0.04 -45.82 -47.04
C THR A 211 -1.30 -45.37 -47.61
N ILE A 212 -1.59 -44.07 -47.59
CA ILE A 212 -2.04 -43.19 -48.69
C ILE A 212 -1.59 -41.78 -48.29
#